data_AF-A0A955U858-F1
#
_entry.id   AF-A0A955U858-F1
#
_cell.length_a   1.000
_cell.length_b   1.000
_cell.length_c   1.000
_cell.angle_alpha   90.00
_cell.angle_beta   90.00
_cell.angle_gamma   90.00
#
_symmetry.space_group_name_H-M   'P 1'
#
loop_
_entity.id
_entity.type
_entity.pdbx_description
1 polymer ?
#
loop_
_entity_poly.entity_id
_entity_poly.type
_entity_poly.pdbx_seq_one_letter_code
_entity_poly.pdbx_strand_id
1 'polypeptide(L)'
;YEDWIRGEVAEHYLAEFGEEQADYFPDPEPRTASSWLAVGYVGFGGFGPLLWNNLFLRYEHLHPQRSTFESLLGEDLELFVHDFTDQRTALTVGDEMQLRLIPNRLDAVVAGIWSDQRDADNDIVPSDFDRTWGSTVQRLQIYTTPTVHLLLENAVAREWSRNGNAFREHADSIFSNTDGRPDTRGLENGDSDTRKTWQGKGGVVLNPLGPGIFVRPSLRLLYGVQYSSQNNAFGNAFVETVDQANAFGNVEQHWHHLAAIEAEAWF
;
A
#
# COMPACT_ATOMS: atom_id res chain seq x y z
N TYR A 1 -1.40 5.29 -24.56
CA TYR A 1 -1.27 5.20 -23.10
C TYR A 1 -2.33 6.04 -22.40
N GLU A 2 -2.37 7.37 -22.62
CA GLU A 2 -3.38 8.25 -22.01
C GLU A 2 -4.83 7.80 -22.28
N ASP A 3 -5.19 7.54 -23.54
CA ASP A 3 -6.53 7.08 -23.92
C ASP A 3 -6.92 5.76 -23.21
N TRP A 4 -5.95 4.86 -23.02
CA TRP A 4 -6.14 3.59 -22.32
C TRP A 4 -6.42 3.77 -20.83
N ILE A 5 -5.70 4.67 -20.16
CA ILE A 5 -5.94 4.98 -18.74
C ILE A 5 -7.36 5.51 -18.52
N ARG A 6 -7.87 6.29 -19.47
CA ARG A 6 -9.20 6.89 -19.37
C ARG A 6 -10.34 5.99 -19.78
N GLY A 7 -10.05 4.87 -20.44
CA GLY A 7 -11.09 4.05 -21.04
C GLY A 7 -11.70 4.68 -22.30
N GLU A 8 -10.91 5.47 -23.04
CA GLU A 8 -11.32 6.24 -24.22
C GLU A 8 -10.77 5.65 -25.53
N VAL A 9 -10.10 4.49 -25.51
CA VAL A 9 -9.46 3.90 -26.70
C VAL A 9 -10.50 3.60 -27.79
N ALA A 10 -11.60 2.97 -27.40
CA ALA A 10 -12.64 2.57 -28.33
C ALA A 10 -13.40 3.79 -28.89
N GLU A 11 -13.66 4.80 -28.05
CA GLU A 11 -14.31 6.04 -28.46
C GLU A 11 -13.44 6.84 -29.43
N HIS A 12 -12.13 6.99 -29.15
CA HIS A 12 -11.19 7.63 -30.05
C HIS A 12 -11.06 6.91 -31.40
N TYR A 13 -11.06 5.57 -31.39
CA TYR A 13 -11.06 4.78 -32.63
C TYR A 13 -12.29 5.10 -33.49
N LEU A 14 -13.49 5.13 -32.91
CA LEU A 14 -14.70 5.50 -33.66
C LEU A 14 -14.69 6.96 -34.12
N ALA A 15 -14.15 7.87 -33.33
CA ALA A 15 -14.03 9.27 -33.70
C ALA A 15 -13.11 9.46 -34.92
N GLU A 16 -12.05 8.64 -35.03
CA GLU A 16 -11.09 8.70 -36.14
C GLU A 16 -11.60 7.97 -37.39
N PHE A 17 -12.20 6.78 -37.23
CA PHE A 17 -12.54 5.88 -38.35
C PHE A 17 -14.04 5.81 -38.68
N GLY A 18 -14.91 6.36 -37.84
CA GLY A 18 -16.37 6.40 -37.99
C GLY A 18 -17.10 5.27 -37.26
N GLU A 19 -18.35 5.52 -36.84
CA GLU A 19 -19.19 4.54 -36.10
C GLU A 19 -19.41 3.22 -36.86
N GLU A 20 -19.45 3.26 -38.19
CA GLU A 20 -19.58 2.06 -39.04
C GLU A 20 -18.39 1.09 -38.92
N GLN A 21 -17.27 1.55 -38.34
CA GLN A 21 -16.07 0.74 -38.12
C GLN A 21 -16.04 0.05 -36.76
N ALA A 22 -17.08 0.18 -35.92
CA ALA A 22 -17.14 -0.48 -34.60
C ALA A 22 -16.93 -2.00 -34.68
N ASP A 23 -17.55 -2.65 -35.67
CA ASP A 23 -17.42 -4.09 -35.93
C ASP A 23 -16.02 -4.51 -36.42
N TYR A 24 -15.16 -3.54 -36.76
CA TYR A 24 -13.82 -3.75 -37.30
C TYR A 24 -12.72 -3.32 -36.32
N PHE A 25 -13.06 -3.14 -35.04
CA PHE A 25 -12.05 -2.89 -34.02
C PHE A 25 -10.96 -3.98 -34.07
N PRO A 26 -9.65 -3.62 -34.04
CA PRO A 26 -8.59 -4.58 -34.27
C PRO A 26 -8.63 -5.78 -33.31
N ASP A 27 -8.55 -6.99 -33.88
CA ASP A 27 -8.40 -8.21 -33.10
C ASP A 27 -7.05 -8.21 -32.33
N PRO A 28 -7.01 -8.76 -31.11
CA PRO A 28 -5.77 -8.84 -30.34
C PRO A 28 -4.78 -9.82 -30.99
N GLU A 29 -3.55 -9.36 -31.17
CA GLU A 29 -2.45 -10.22 -31.63
C GLU A 29 -1.70 -10.84 -30.45
N PRO A 30 -1.40 -12.17 -30.48
CA PRO A 30 -0.60 -12.80 -29.43
C PRO A 30 0.79 -12.17 -29.30
N ARG A 31 1.16 -11.77 -28.08
CA ARG A 31 2.48 -11.25 -27.74
C ARG A 31 3.19 -12.14 -26.72
N THR A 32 4.51 -12.12 -26.76
CA THR A 32 5.34 -12.81 -25.77
C THR A 32 5.72 -11.85 -24.65
N ALA A 33 5.36 -12.21 -23.42
CA ALA A 33 5.79 -11.51 -22.22
C ALA A 33 6.75 -12.37 -21.40
N SER A 34 7.75 -11.74 -20.78
CA SER A 34 8.63 -12.39 -19.81
C SER A 34 8.52 -11.68 -18.48
N SER A 35 8.47 -12.42 -17.38
CA SER A 35 8.56 -11.89 -16.03
C SER A 35 9.51 -12.76 -15.22
N TRP A 36 10.13 -12.19 -14.21
CA TRP A 36 11.10 -12.91 -13.38
C TRP A 36 11.21 -12.28 -12.00
N LEU A 37 11.67 -13.09 -11.05
CA LEU A 37 11.84 -12.73 -9.65
C LEU A 37 13.19 -13.26 -9.16
N ALA A 38 14.03 -12.38 -8.65
CA ALA A 38 15.26 -12.70 -7.96
C ALA A 38 15.10 -12.38 -6.46
N VAL A 39 15.39 -13.35 -5.60
CA VAL A 39 15.33 -13.19 -4.14
C VAL A 39 16.65 -13.61 -3.51
N GLY A 40 17.18 -12.75 -2.65
CA GLY A 40 18.32 -13.05 -1.78
C GLY A 40 17.92 -12.85 -0.32
N TYR A 41 18.44 -13.70 0.55
CA TYR A 41 18.22 -13.57 2.00
C TYR A 41 19.51 -13.90 2.76
N VAL A 42 19.76 -13.16 3.83
CA VAL A 42 20.87 -13.37 4.74
C VAL A 42 20.35 -13.16 6.16
N GLY A 43 20.51 -14.18 7.00
CA GLY A 43 20.21 -14.11 8.43
C GLY A 43 21.45 -14.40 9.26
N PHE A 44 21.62 -13.65 10.33
CA PHE A 44 22.65 -13.85 11.34
C PHE A 44 22.07 -13.55 12.73
N GLY A 45 22.75 -13.99 13.78
CA GLY A 45 22.24 -13.84 15.14
C GLY A 45 23.10 -14.52 16.18
N GLY A 46 22.65 -14.46 17.43
CA GLY A 46 23.30 -15.11 18.57
C GLY A 46 24.51 -14.36 19.13
N PHE A 47 24.69 -13.07 18.83
CA PHE A 47 25.77 -12.26 19.38
C PHE A 47 25.23 -11.00 20.08
N GLY A 48 25.73 -10.77 21.30
CA GLY A 48 25.31 -9.63 22.12
C GLY A 48 23.79 -9.59 22.31
N PRO A 49 23.13 -8.43 22.11
CA PRO A 49 21.68 -8.32 22.22
C PRO A 49 20.94 -8.87 20.98
N LEU A 50 21.60 -9.13 19.85
CA LEU A 50 20.93 -9.63 18.64
C LEU A 50 20.69 -11.13 18.74
N LEU A 51 19.41 -11.52 18.83
CA LEU A 51 19.01 -12.92 18.84
C LEU A 51 19.00 -13.47 17.41
N TRP A 52 18.37 -12.78 16.47
CA TRP A 52 18.39 -13.09 15.04
C TRP A 52 18.03 -11.86 14.21
N ASN A 53 18.43 -11.86 12.94
CA ASN A 53 17.89 -10.99 11.90
C ASN A 53 17.56 -11.77 10.61
N ASN A 54 16.82 -11.12 9.72
CA ASN A 54 16.54 -11.61 8.38
C ASN A 54 16.52 -10.45 7.38
N LEU A 55 17.67 -10.19 6.77
CA LEU A 55 17.82 -9.25 5.68
C LEU A 55 17.44 -9.94 4.38
N PHE A 56 16.50 -9.37 3.64
CA PHE A 56 16.10 -9.86 2.33
C PHE A 56 16.14 -8.76 1.28
N LEU A 57 16.40 -9.18 0.05
CA LEU A 57 16.32 -8.37 -1.15
C LEU A 57 15.47 -9.14 -2.17
N ARG A 58 14.52 -8.45 -2.77
CA ARG A 58 13.66 -8.94 -3.84
C ARG A 58 13.78 -7.96 -5.01
N TYR A 59 14.12 -8.46 -6.18
CA TYR A 59 14.09 -7.67 -7.41
C TYR A 59 13.29 -8.43 -8.46
N GLU A 60 12.32 -7.77 -9.07
CA GLU A 60 11.41 -8.42 -10.01
C GLU A 60 11.10 -7.54 -11.22
N HIS A 61 10.87 -8.23 -12.33
CA HIS A 61 10.22 -7.69 -13.52
C HIS A 61 8.79 -8.23 -13.55
N LEU A 62 7.82 -7.32 -13.43
CA LEU A 62 6.42 -7.68 -13.29
C LEU A 62 5.85 -8.11 -14.64
N HIS A 63 4.86 -9.01 -14.59
CA HIS A 63 4.15 -9.40 -15.80
C HIS A 63 3.24 -8.26 -16.28
N PRO A 64 3.09 -8.05 -17.60
CA PRO A 64 2.13 -7.09 -18.15
C PRO A 64 0.71 -7.35 -17.64
N GLN A 65 -0.11 -6.30 -17.61
CA GLN A 65 -1.54 -6.47 -17.36
C GLN A 65 -2.18 -7.22 -18.52
N ARG A 66 -3.21 -8.01 -18.23
CA ARG A 66 -3.79 -8.90 -19.23
C ARG A 66 -4.81 -8.19 -20.12
N SER A 67 -5.80 -7.57 -19.50
CA SER A 67 -6.86 -6.85 -20.21
C SER A 67 -7.53 -5.81 -19.32
N THR A 68 -8.15 -4.83 -19.97
CA THR A 68 -9.07 -3.85 -19.39
C THR A 68 -10.40 -3.91 -20.14
N PHE A 69 -11.45 -3.37 -19.54
CA PHE A 69 -12.77 -3.29 -20.16
C PHE A 69 -13.13 -1.82 -20.40
N GLU A 70 -13.67 -1.54 -21.58
CA GLU A 70 -14.27 -0.25 -21.93
C GLU A 70 -15.72 -0.49 -22.36
N SER A 71 -16.63 0.45 -22.08
CA SER A 71 -18.01 0.35 -22.54
C SER A 71 -18.19 1.23 -23.77
N LEU A 72 -18.53 0.61 -24.91
CA LEU A 72 -18.75 1.30 -26.17
C LEU A 72 -20.15 0.98 -26.68
N LEU A 73 -20.97 2.01 -26.91
CA LEU A 73 -22.35 1.88 -27.41
C LEU A 73 -23.25 0.92 -26.59
N GLY A 74 -22.93 0.73 -25.30
CA GLY A 74 -23.66 -0.17 -24.41
C GLY A 74 -23.18 -1.64 -24.44
N GLU A 75 -22.08 -1.91 -25.15
CA GLU A 75 -21.38 -3.20 -25.14
C GLU A 75 -20.03 -3.07 -24.43
N ASP A 76 -19.61 -4.11 -23.72
CA ASP A 76 -18.30 -4.15 -23.06
C ASP A 76 -17.26 -4.70 -24.04
N LEU A 77 -16.26 -3.89 -24.35
CA LEU A 77 -15.11 -4.24 -25.16
C LEU A 77 -13.94 -4.65 -24.25
N GLU A 78 -13.42 -5.87 -24.43
CA GLU A 78 -12.20 -6.30 -23.75
C GLU A 78 -10.97 -5.89 -24.54
N LEU A 79 -10.15 -5.01 -23.96
CA LEU A 79 -8.89 -4.55 -24.54
C LEU A 79 -7.73 -5.33 -23.96
N PHE A 80 -6.99 -6.03 -24.82
CA PHE A 80 -5.77 -6.72 -24.42
C PHE A 80 -4.57 -5.76 -24.52
N VAL A 81 -3.87 -5.61 -23.41
CA VAL A 81 -2.83 -4.62 -23.25
C VAL A 81 -1.51 -5.35 -23.02
N HIS A 82 -0.46 -4.98 -23.74
CA HIS A 82 0.87 -5.55 -23.54
C HIS A 82 1.88 -4.43 -23.37
N ASP A 83 2.15 -3.70 -24.45
CA ASP A 83 3.23 -2.70 -24.59
C ASP A 83 3.05 -1.45 -23.70
N PHE A 84 1.92 -1.30 -23.01
CA PHE A 84 1.69 -0.22 -22.05
C PHE A 84 2.04 -0.60 -20.61
N THR A 85 2.38 -1.86 -20.36
CA THR A 85 2.54 -2.37 -19.00
C THR A 85 3.70 -3.34 -18.85
N ASP A 86 4.54 -3.45 -19.88
CA ASP A 86 5.61 -4.44 -19.96
C ASP A 86 6.94 -3.92 -19.39
N GLN A 87 7.07 -2.62 -19.08
CA GLN A 87 8.29 -2.05 -18.50
C GLN A 87 8.21 -1.82 -17.00
N ARG A 88 7.66 -2.80 -16.27
CA ARG A 88 7.48 -2.72 -14.82
C ARG A 88 8.54 -3.47 -14.04
N THR A 89 9.16 -2.79 -13.07
CA THR A 89 10.13 -3.41 -12.15
C THR A 89 9.90 -2.99 -10.71
N ALA A 90 10.25 -3.87 -9.77
CA ALA A 90 10.20 -3.56 -8.35
C ALA A 90 11.43 -4.10 -7.62
N LEU A 91 12.09 -3.22 -6.86
CA LEU A 91 13.14 -3.55 -5.91
C LEU A 91 12.61 -3.36 -4.50
N THR A 92 12.57 -4.42 -3.71
CA THR A 92 12.19 -4.39 -2.30
C THR A 92 13.35 -4.87 -1.45
N VAL A 93 13.70 -4.10 -0.42
CA VAL A 93 14.70 -4.45 0.58
C VAL A 93 14.04 -4.37 1.95
N GLY A 94 14.24 -5.39 2.77
CA GLY A 94 13.75 -5.36 4.14
C GLY A 94 14.63 -6.14 5.09
N ASP A 95 14.54 -5.79 6.37
CA ASP A 95 15.24 -6.49 7.44
C ASP A 95 14.33 -6.53 8.67
N GLU A 96 14.34 -7.66 9.37
CA GLU A 96 13.70 -7.81 10.68
C GLU A 96 14.75 -8.30 11.66
N MET A 97 14.80 -7.70 12.85
CA MET A 97 15.72 -8.06 13.92
C MET A 97 14.94 -8.32 15.21
N GLN A 98 15.27 -9.42 15.90
CA GLN A 98 14.88 -9.62 17.29
C GLN A 98 16.06 -9.34 18.22
N LEU A 99 15.82 -8.48 19.20
CA LEU A 99 16.80 -8.02 20.17
C LEU A 99 16.35 -8.39 21.59
N ARG A 100 17.31 -8.81 22.41
CA ARG A 100 17.19 -8.88 23.87
C ARG A 100 17.97 -7.72 24.46
N LEU A 101 17.27 -6.62 24.71
CA LEU A 101 17.88 -5.38 25.20
C LEU A 101 18.29 -5.48 26.67
N ILE A 102 17.41 -6.06 27.50
CA ILE A 102 17.70 -6.34 28.91
C ILE A 102 17.30 -7.79 29.19
N PRO A 103 18.26 -8.68 29.55
CA PRO A 103 17.98 -10.09 29.79
C PRO A 103 16.81 -10.29 30.75
N ASN A 104 15.82 -11.09 30.31
CA ASN A 104 14.61 -11.44 31.07
C ASN A 104 13.74 -10.24 31.49
N ARG A 105 13.94 -9.05 30.90
CA ARG A 105 13.17 -7.84 31.25
C ARG A 105 12.63 -7.09 30.03
N LEU A 106 13.38 -7.01 28.94
CA LEU A 106 13.01 -6.24 27.76
C LEU A 106 13.54 -6.89 26.49
N ASP A 107 12.61 -7.31 25.64
CA ASP A 107 12.88 -7.71 24.27
C ASP A 107 12.32 -6.65 23.30
N ALA A 108 12.93 -6.57 22.12
CA ALA A 108 12.47 -5.73 21.03
C ALA A 108 12.46 -6.52 19.70
N VAL A 109 11.53 -6.17 18.82
CA VAL A 109 11.57 -6.51 17.40
C VAL A 109 11.59 -5.21 16.63
N VAL A 110 12.51 -5.07 15.69
CA VAL A 110 12.59 -3.92 14.79
C VAL A 110 12.58 -4.46 13.37
N ALA A 111 11.68 -3.96 12.54
CA ALA A 111 11.60 -4.33 11.14
C ALA A 111 11.56 -3.08 10.28
N GLY A 112 12.26 -3.11 9.15
CA GLY A 112 12.23 -2.07 8.13
C GLY A 112 11.99 -2.71 6.77
N ILE A 113 11.21 -2.04 5.94
CA ILE A 113 11.02 -2.40 4.54
C ILE A 113 11.03 -1.13 3.70
N TRP A 114 11.61 -1.22 2.52
CA TRP A 114 11.63 -0.17 1.52
C TRP A 114 11.44 -0.82 0.15
N SER A 115 10.68 -0.15 -0.73
CA SER A 115 10.49 -0.59 -2.09
C SER A 115 10.54 0.58 -3.06
N ASP A 116 11.25 0.37 -4.17
CA ASP A 116 11.19 1.20 -5.36
C ASP A 116 10.46 0.43 -6.46
N GLN A 117 9.32 0.93 -6.93
CA GLN A 117 8.54 0.39 -8.03
C GLN A 117 8.61 1.37 -9.20
N ARG A 118 8.86 0.88 -10.41
CA ARG A 118 9.00 1.68 -11.63
C ARG A 118 8.10 1.11 -12.70
N ASP A 119 7.37 1.99 -13.39
CA ASP A 119 6.61 1.69 -14.60
C ASP A 119 7.10 2.62 -15.70
N ALA A 120 8.02 2.17 -16.56
CA ALA A 120 8.63 3.05 -17.55
C ALA A 120 7.69 3.40 -18.72
N ASP A 121 6.55 2.71 -18.84
CA ASP A 121 5.50 3.01 -19.82
C ASP A 121 4.53 4.08 -19.31
N ASN A 122 4.59 4.41 -18.02
CA ASN A 122 3.73 5.38 -17.36
C ASN A 122 4.52 6.60 -16.90
N ASP A 123 4.35 7.73 -17.57
CA ASP A 123 4.87 9.04 -17.16
C ASP A 123 3.74 10.06 -16.89
N ILE A 124 2.49 9.62 -16.95
CA ILE A 124 1.31 10.50 -17.03
C ILE A 124 0.44 10.43 -15.77
N VAL A 125 0.21 9.24 -15.21
CA VAL A 125 -0.78 9.03 -14.15
C VAL A 125 -0.11 8.46 -12.88
N PRO A 126 -0.48 8.95 -11.67
CA PRO A 126 -0.08 8.30 -10.44
C PRO A 126 -0.54 6.84 -10.42
N SER A 127 0.32 5.91 -10.01
CA SER A 127 -0.05 4.50 -9.94
C SER A 127 0.72 3.75 -8.85
N ASP A 128 0.16 2.61 -8.44
CA ASP A 128 0.80 1.65 -7.53
C ASP A 128 2.03 0.97 -8.14
N PHE A 129 2.24 1.11 -9.45
CA PHE A 129 3.37 0.54 -10.19
C PHE A 129 4.53 1.53 -10.36
N ASP A 130 4.32 2.83 -10.11
CA ASP A 130 5.39 3.83 -10.10
C ASP A 130 5.37 4.70 -8.84
N ARG A 131 6.00 4.15 -7.80
CA ARG A 131 6.09 4.78 -6.47
C ARG A 131 7.32 4.32 -5.71
N THR A 132 7.69 5.10 -4.71
CA THR A 132 8.60 4.66 -3.64
C THR A 132 7.83 4.57 -2.35
N TRP A 133 7.99 3.50 -1.60
CA TRP A 133 7.44 3.43 -0.25
C TRP A 133 8.38 2.75 0.72
N GLY A 134 8.20 3.03 2.00
CA GLY A 134 8.94 2.36 3.05
C GLY A 134 8.20 2.44 4.37
N SER A 135 8.45 1.45 5.22
CA SER A 135 7.86 1.34 6.54
C SER A 135 8.89 0.86 7.54
N THR A 136 8.77 1.30 8.78
CA THR A 136 9.58 0.81 9.89
C THR A 136 8.67 0.58 11.08
N VAL A 137 8.79 -0.60 11.68
CA VAL A 137 8.05 -1.03 12.86
C VAL A 137 9.03 -1.31 13.98
N GLN A 138 8.70 -0.85 15.17
CA GLN A 138 9.37 -1.23 16.40
C GLN A 138 8.34 -1.74 17.39
N ARG A 139 8.54 -2.97 17.87
CA ARG A 139 7.78 -3.56 18.96
C ARG A 139 8.69 -3.79 20.16
N LEU A 140 8.28 -3.33 21.33
CA LEU A 140 8.91 -3.55 22.61
C LEU A 140 8.01 -4.43 23.48
N GLN A 141 8.61 -5.37 24.21
CA GLN A 141 7.90 -6.18 25.19
C GLN A 141 8.63 -6.18 26.52
N ILE A 142 8.01 -5.58 27.53
CA ILE A 142 8.54 -5.44 28.89
C ILE A 142 7.93 -6.53 29.77
N TYR A 143 8.77 -7.33 30.42
CA TYR A 143 8.36 -8.42 31.29
C TYR A 143 8.22 -7.91 32.73
N THR A 144 6.99 -7.59 33.16
CA THR A 144 6.73 -7.12 34.54
C THR A 144 6.65 -8.29 35.51
N THR A 145 6.01 -9.40 35.10
CA THR A 145 6.06 -10.71 35.76
C THR A 145 6.36 -11.79 34.70
N PRO A 146 6.56 -13.06 35.08
CA PRO A 146 6.73 -14.13 34.10
C PRO A 146 5.53 -14.30 33.15
N THR A 147 4.34 -13.84 33.54
CA THR A 147 3.10 -14.06 32.77
C THR A 147 2.35 -12.78 32.38
N VAL A 148 2.75 -11.63 32.93
CA VAL A 148 2.16 -10.32 32.63
C VAL A 148 3.24 -9.44 32.04
N HIS A 149 3.01 -8.95 30.82
CA HIS A 149 3.94 -8.12 30.08
C HIS A 149 3.26 -6.83 29.61
N LEU A 150 4.05 -5.81 29.28
CA LEU A 150 3.59 -4.63 28.57
C LEU A 150 4.13 -4.65 27.15
N LEU A 151 3.26 -4.37 26.18
CA LEU A 151 3.61 -4.24 24.77
C LEU A 151 3.50 -2.77 24.37
N LEU A 152 4.49 -2.31 23.62
CA LEU A 152 4.44 -1.05 22.89
C LEU A 152 4.89 -1.33 21.46
N GLU A 153 4.13 -0.92 20.46
CA GLU A 153 4.48 -1.03 19.06
C GLU A 153 4.25 0.30 18.37
N ASN A 154 5.20 0.70 17.54
CA ASN A 154 5.16 1.91 16.73
C ASN A 154 5.50 1.53 15.29
N ALA A 155 4.76 2.09 14.35
CA ALA A 155 5.02 1.98 12.93
C ALA A 155 4.99 3.37 12.30
N VAL A 156 5.93 3.62 11.41
CA VAL A 156 5.94 4.80 10.53
C VAL A 156 6.07 4.30 9.10
N ALA A 157 5.29 4.86 8.20
CA ALA A 157 5.46 4.59 6.77
C ALA A 157 5.34 5.88 5.97
N ARG A 158 6.01 5.89 4.82
CA ARG A 158 5.96 6.94 3.84
C ARG A 158 5.84 6.30 2.48
N GLU A 159 4.97 6.87 1.66
CA GLU A 159 4.77 6.52 0.28
C GLU A 159 4.81 7.79 -0.56
N TRP A 160 5.43 7.69 -1.72
CA TRP A 160 5.66 8.78 -2.64
C TRP A 160 5.39 8.30 -4.07
N SER A 161 4.40 8.92 -4.71
CA SER A 161 4.10 8.77 -6.13
C SER A 161 5.13 9.53 -6.97
N ARG A 162 5.55 8.94 -8.10
CA ARG A 162 6.44 9.66 -9.04
C ARG A 162 5.71 10.51 -10.05
N ASN A 163 4.49 10.13 -10.37
CA ASN A 163 3.75 10.66 -11.50
C ASN A 163 2.60 11.54 -11.01
N GLY A 164 2.92 12.54 -10.21
CA GLY A 164 1.95 13.51 -9.69
C GLY A 164 1.18 13.04 -8.45
N ASN A 165 0.08 13.73 -8.16
CA ASN A 165 -0.65 13.58 -6.91
C ASN A 165 -1.54 12.32 -6.87
N ALA A 166 -1.11 11.32 -6.08
CA ALA A 166 -1.85 10.08 -5.87
C ALA A 166 -2.83 10.15 -4.68
N PHE A 167 -2.62 11.08 -3.75
CA PHE A 167 -3.29 11.08 -2.46
C PHE A 167 -4.09 12.36 -2.24
N ARG A 168 -5.26 12.19 -1.59
CA ARG A 168 -6.09 13.29 -1.11
C ARG A 168 -5.73 13.58 0.34
N GLU A 169 -4.97 14.64 0.60
CA GLU A 169 -4.71 15.14 1.94
C GLU A 169 -5.92 15.91 2.48
N HIS A 170 -6.58 16.70 1.65
CA HIS A 170 -7.74 17.49 2.09
C HIS A 170 -9.09 16.99 1.57
N ALA A 171 -10.17 17.27 2.29
CA ALA A 171 -11.54 16.95 1.90
C ALA A 171 -11.98 17.61 0.58
N ASP A 172 -11.39 18.76 0.22
CA ASP A 172 -11.63 19.53 -1.01
C ASP A 172 -10.55 19.33 -2.10
N SER A 173 -9.71 18.30 -1.94
CA SER A 173 -8.58 17.94 -2.81
C SER A 173 -8.92 17.79 -4.31
N ILE A 174 -10.19 17.59 -4.67
CA ILE A 174 -10.67 17.52 -6.07
C ILE A 174 -10.38 18.79 -6.92
N PHE A 175 -9.94 19.88 -6.30
CA PHE A 175 -9.63 21.15 -6.98
C PHE A 175 -8.13 21.45 -7.09
N SER A 176 -7.25 20.57 -6.62
CA SER A 176 -5.80 20.79 -6.60
C SER A 176 -5.06 19.66 -7.32
N ASN A 177 -4.02 20.00 -8.07
CA ASN A 177 -3.16 19.06 -8.81
C ASN A 177 -1.67 19.45 -8.67
N THR A 178 -0.78 18.70 -9.30
CA THR A 178 0.65 19.03 -9.41
C THR A 178 0.82 20.43 -10.01
N ASP A 179 1.56 21.30 -9.31
CA ASP A 179 1.77 22.71 -9.66
C ASP A 179 0.54 23.64 -9.53
N GLY A 180 -0.51 23.21 -8.81
CA GLY A 180 -1.62 24.08 -8.38
C GLY A 180 -2.56 24.53 -9.49
N ARG A 181 -2.70 23.72 -10.54
CA ARG A 181 -3.70 23.89 -11.60
C ARG A 181 -4.90 22.96 -11.33
N PRO A 182 -6.05 23.18 -11.97
CA PRO A 182 -7.09 22.15 -11.98
C PRO A 182 -6.71 21.05 -12.97
N ASP A 183 -6.78 19.79 -12.56
CA ASP A 183 -6.64 18.68 -13.49
C ASP A 183 -7.95 18.49 -14.26
N THR A 184 -8.04 19.16 -15.41
CA THR A 184 -9.19 19.05 -16.31
C THR A 184 -9.29 17.67 -16.98
N ARG A 185 -8.24 16.86 -16.85
CA ARG A 185 -8.03 15.59 -17.53
C ARG A 185 -8.26 14.38 -16.61
N GLY A 186 -8.42 14.60 -15.30
CA GLY A 186 -8.77 13.57 -14.30
C GLY A 186 -7.72 12.47 -14.12
N LEU A 187 -6.47 12.76 -14.43
CA LEU A 187 -5.34 11.85 -14.32
C LEU A 187 -4.78 11.83 -12.88
N GLU A 188 -4.90 12.92 -12.13
CA GLU A 188 -4.51 12.96 -10.73
C GLU A 188 -5.68 12.66 -9.80
N ASN A 189 -5.39 11.96 -8.71
CA ASN A 189 -6.42 11.55 -7.76
C ASN A 189 -6.53 12.52 -6.58
N GLY A 190 -5.58 13.43 -6.35
CA GLY A 190 -5.65 14.37 -5.25
C GLY A 190 -4.66 15.52 -5.31
N ASP A 191 -4.28 16.00 -4.14
CA ASP A 191 -3.53 17.24 -3.90
C ASP A 191 -2.12 17.00 -3.37
N SER A 192 -1.76 15.72 -3.15
CA SER A 192 -0.45 15.33 -2.62
C SER A 192 0.12 14.11 -3.33
N ASP A 193 1.40 14.18 -3.66
CA ASP A 193 2.20 13.06 -4.17
C ASP A 193 2.67 12.11 -3.05
N THR A 194 2.51 12.52 -1.78
CA THR A 194 3.11 11.84 -0.64
C THR A 194 2.07 11.49 0.42
N ARG A 195 2.02 10.22 0.80
CA ARG A 195 1.29 9.74 1.97
C ARG A 195 2.23 9.43 3.11
N LYS A 196 1.91 9.94 4.31
CA LYS A 196 2.63 9.64 5.56
C LYS A 196 1.67 8.99 6.52
N THR A 197 2.07 7.87 7.11
CA THR A 197 1.27 7.18 8.12
C THR A 197 2.08 6.92 9.37
N TRP A 198 1.43 7.03 10.52
CA TRP A 198 1.97 6.63 11.80
C TRP A 198 0.95 5.76 12.52
N GLN A 199 1.40 4.71 13.20
CA GLN A 199 0.58 3.91 14.07
C GLN A 199 1.33 3.65 15.37
N GLY A 200 0.69 3.92 16.50
CA GLY A 200 1.14 3.50 17.81
C GLY A 200 0.11 2.58 18.43
N LYS A 201 0.54 1.47 19.04
CA LYS A 201 -0.34 0.64 19.87
C LYS A 201 0.39 0.18 21.12
N GLY A 202 -0.35 0.03 22.21
CA GLY A 202 0.22 -0.47 23.44
C GLY A 202 -0.83 -1.08 24.35
N GLY A 203 -0.37 -1.89 25.30
CA GLY A 203 -1.26 -2.53 26.24
C GLY A 203 -0.66 -3.69 27.01
N VAL A 204 -1.52 -4.45 27.66
CA VAL A 204 -1.15 -5.56 28.54
C VAL A 204 -1.21 -6.87 27.77
N VAL A 205 -0.20 -7.71 27.98
CA VAL A 205 -0.12 -9.05 27.41
C VAL A 205 -0.08 -10.07 28.55
N LEU A 206 -0.97 -11.04 28.50
CA LEU A 206 -0.95 -12.22 29.36
C LEU A 206 -0.37 -13.38 28.58
N ASN A 207 0.72 -13.96 29.09
CA ASN A 207 1.41 -15.07 28.45
C ASN A 207 1.71 -16.18 29.48
N PRO A 208 0.93 -17.25 29.55
CA PRO A 208 1.07 -18.26 30.59
C PRO A 208 2.37 -19.07 30.51
N LEU A 209 3.06 -19.09 29.36
CA LEU A 209 4.26 -19.90 29.16
C LEU A 209 5.58 -19.18 29.50
N GLY A 210 5.52 -17.93 29.94
CA GLY A 210 6.72 -17.19 30.35
C GLY A 210 7.11 -16.03 29.42
N PRO A 211 8.30 -15.43 29.68
CA PRO A 211 8.82 -14.34 28.88
C PRO A 211 9.25 -14.79 27.48
N GLY A 212 9.16 -13.86 26.54
CA GLY A 212 9.53 -14.03 25.13
C GLY A 212 8.52 -13.34 24.21
N ILE A 213 9.03 -12.54 23.26
CA ILE A 213 8.17 -11.75 22.35
C ILE A 213 7.35 -12.61 21.37
N PHE A 214 7.88 -13.80 21.04
CA PHE A 214 7.24 -14.79 20.16
C PHE A 214 6.58 -15.96 20.91
N VAL A 215 6.64 -15.99 22.24
CA VAL A 215 6.01 -17.06 23.04
C VAL A 215 4.49 -16.93 22.95
N ARG A 216 3.80 -18.07 22.82
CA ARG A 216 2.35 -18.21 22.73
C ARG A 216 1.89 -19.42 23.54
N PRO A 217 0.61 -19.54 23.95
CA PRO A 217 -0.49 -18.63 23.66
C PRO A 217 -0.34 -17.26 24.34
N SER A 218 -1.01 -16.25 23.82
CA SER A 218 -1.06 -14.93 24.45
C SER A 218 -2.44 -14.29 24.31
N LEU A 219 -2.90 -13.64 25.38
CA LEU A 219 -4.08 -12.76 25.38
C LEU A 219 -3.62 -11.32 25.54
N ARG A 220 -4.13 -10.40 24.73
CA ARG A 220 -3.71 -9.00 24.70
C ARG A 220 -4.92 -8.08 24.81
N LEU A 221 -4.79 -7.05 25.62
CA LEU A 221 -5.68 -5.90 25.64
C LEU A 221 -4.88 -4.70 25.15
N LEU A 222 -5.24 -4.18 23.97
CA LEU A 222 -4.48 -3.15 23.27
C LEU A 222 -5.33 -1.91 23.00
N TYR A 223 -4.69 -0.75 23.07
CA TYR A 223 -5.18 0.50 22.55
C TYR A 223 -4.24 0.99 21.46
N GLY A 224 -4.80 1.32 20.30
CA GLY A 224 -4.08 1.78 19.12
C GLY A 224 -4.56 3.16 18.66
N VAL A 225 -3.62 3.94 18.15
CA VAL A 225 -3.85 5.21 17.48
C VAL A 225 -3.14 5.15 16.14
N GLN A 226 -3.82 5.60 15.08
CA GLN A 226 -3.31 5.69 13.73
C GLN A 226 -3.50 7.12 13.23
N TYR A 227 -2.51 7.60 12.50
CA TYR A 227 -2.53 8.85 11.75
C TYR A 227 -2.19 8.56 10.28
N SER A 228 -2.89 9.22 9.36
CA SER A 228 -2.58 9.23 7.94
C SER A 228 -2.73 10.64 7.39
N SER A 229 -1.76 11.12 6.60
CA SER A 229 -1.93 12.38 5.86
C SER A 229 -3.02 12.28 4.80
N GLN A 230 -3.30 11.10 4.26
CA GLN A 230 -4.45 10.91 3.38
C GLN A 230 -5.75 10.98 4.19
N ASN A 231 -6.66 11.86 3.78
CA ASN A 231 -8.00 12.01 4.35
C ASN A 231 -8.81 10.73 4.13
N ASN A 232 -9.56 10.31 5.17
CA ASN A 232 -10.41 9.12 5.13
C ASN A 232 -9.67 7.84 4.70
N ALA A 233 -8.37 7.74 5.02
CA ALA A 233 -7.57 6.54 4.74
C ALA A 233 -8.00 5.28 5.53
N PHE A 234 -8.85 5.46 6.54
CA PHE A 234 -9.42 4.38 7.33
C PHE A 234 -10.86 4.20 6.87
N GLY A 235 -11.21 3.00 6.40
CA GLY A 235 -12.51 2.72 5.79
C GLY A 235 -13.66 3.24 6.64
N ASN A 236 -14.27 4.33 6.16
CA ASN A 236 -15.48 4.89 6.73
C ASN A 236 -16.62 4.49 5.80
N ALA A 237 -17.77 4.12 6.37
CA ALA A 237 -18.97 3.78 5.61
C ALA A 237 -19.67 5.04 5.03
N PHE A 238 -18.92 5.97 4.46
CA PHE A 238 -19.49 7.13 3.78
C PHE A 238 -19.75 6.76 2.32
N VAL A 239 -20.99 7.00 1.91
CA VAL A 239 -21.45 6.79 0.55
C VAL A 239 -20.76 7.82 -0.35
N GLU A 240 -19.96 7.36 -1.31
CA GLU A 240 -19.24 8.21 -2.27
C GLU A 240 -20.16 8.83 -3.34
N THR A 241 -21.45 8.48 -3.37
CA THR A 241 -22.40 9.12 -4.29
C THR A 241 -22.75 10.51 -3.78
N VAL A 242 -22.78 11.48 -4.71
CA VAL A 242 -23.34 12.82 -4.52
C VAL A 242 -24.86 12.70 -4.38
N ASP A 243 -25.32 12.13 -3.26
CA ASP A 243 -26.73 12.10 -2.90
C ASP A 243 -27.07 13.39 -2.14
N GLN A 244 -28.20 13.99 -2.50
CA GLN A 244 -28.82 15.15 -1.89
C GLN A 244 -29.17 14.91 -0.41
N ALA A 245 -29.23 13.64 0.01
CA ALA A 245 -29.41 13.20 1.39
C ALA A 245 -28.09 12.99 2.16
N ASN A 246 -26.91 13.25 1.56
CA ASN A 246 -25.63 13.16 2.24
C ASN A 246 -25.45 14.35 3.20
N ALA A 247 -26.10 14.26 4.36
CA ALA A 247 -26.11 15.29 5.40
C ALA A 247 -24.75 15.44 6.12
N PHE A 248 -23.79 14.56 5.83
CA PHE A 248 -22.42 14.63 6.32
C PHE A 248 -21.49 14.67 5.11
N GLY A 249 -21.02 15.87 4.74
CA GLY A 249 -20.03 16.02 3.68
C GLY A 249 -18.72 15.28 4.00
N ASN A 250 -17.78 15.29 3.06
CA ASN A 250 -16.42 14.80 3.30
C ASN A 250 -15.81 15.60 4.47
N VAL A 251 -15.66 14.96 5.65
CA VAL A 251 -15.04 15.59 6.82
C VAL A 251 -13.57 15.24 6.83
N GLU A 252 -12.73 16.21 7.19
CA GLU A 252 -11.30 16.00 7.37
C GLU A 252 -11.06 15.03 8.53
N GLN A 253 -10.55 13.84 8.22
CA GLN A 253 -10.23 12.81 9.20
C GLN A 253 -8.89 12.14 8.88
N HIS A 254 -7.93 12.41 9.77
CA HIS A 254 -6.58 11.84 9.71
C HIS A 254 -6.26 10.90 10.85
N TRP A 255 -7.03 10.96 11.94
CA TRP A 255 -6.78 10.19 13.15
C TRP A 255 -7.83 9.09 13.31
N HIS A 256 -7.36 7.92 13.72
CA HIS A 256 -8.19 6.75 13.97
C HIS A 256 -7.74 6.06 15.26
N HIS A 257 -8.69 5.66 16.10
CA HIS A 257 -8.43 5.05 17.40
C HIS A 257 -9.13 3.69 17.46
N LEU A 258 -8.44 2.68 18.00
CA LEU A 258 -8.96 1.31 18.10
C LEU A 258 -8.65 0.72 19.48
N ALA A 259 -9.63 0.05 20.09
CA ALA A 259 -9.41 -0.82 21.23
C ALA A 259 -9.63 -2.28 20.78
N ALA A 260 -8.71 -3.17 21.13
CA ALA A 260 -8.75 -4.56 20.70
C ALA A 260 -8.47 -5.52 21.86
N ILE A 261 -9.19 -6.65 21.85
CA ILE A 261 -8.87 -7.84 22.67
C ILE A 261 -8.47 -8.93 21.68
N GLU A 262 -7.21 -9.36 21.75
CA GLU A 262 -6.65 -10.31 20.79
C GLU A 262 -6.18 -11.58 21.52
N ALA A 263 -6.58 -12.75 21.02
CA ALA A 263 -6.05 -14.04 21.45
C ALA A 263 -5.25 -14.68 20.31
N GLU A 264 -4.04 -15.15 20.60
CA GLU A 264 -3.16 -15.80 19.62
C GLU A 264 -2.60 -17.10 20.20
N ALA A 265 -2.72 -18.20 19.45
CA ALA A 265 -2.24 -19.53 19.82
C ALA A 265 -1.74 -20.27 18.57
N TRP A 266 -0.68 -21.06 18.71
CA TRP A 266 -0.24 -22.03 17.70
C TRP A 266 -0.92 -23.37 17.99
N PHE A 267 -1.44 -24.02 16.96
CA PHE A 267 -1.96 -25.39 17.01
C PHE A 267 -0.93 -26.38 16.45
#